data_AF-V6LKU4-F1
#
_entry.id   AF-V6LKU4-F1
#
_cell.length_a   1.000
_cell.length_b   1.000
_cell.length_c   1.000
_cell.angle_alpha   90.00
_cell.angle_beta   90.00
_cell.angle_gamma   90.00
#
_symmetry.space_group_name_H-M   'P 1'
#
loop_
_entity.id
_entity.type
_entity.pdbx_description
1 polymer ?
#
loop_
_entity_poly.entity_id
_entity_poly.type
_entity_poly.pdbx_seq_one_letter_code
_entity_poly.pdbx_strand_id
1 'polypeptide(L)'
;MTTILVTGDLFIPSRAASLSDTISSKLSKSNVQAAVCTGNFTSQESISILKDISDNLLYCQGPADDFSSLPYDSRAFQGLNITVTNGFSMVPQNDIKQLSYFAKQHRCHVLCTSGQLGVERFGDLVIVKSGSLTGVDQVPGFAVILFKNKSLTVYLYREINDKLEIEEIKIGYIKGIVEIQEEFEEDEDQLEQDQKDSQYAEQTQILQVDSQQISLTPMQQISGINELRQQTEQNIAESSSEEKFDD
;
A
#
# COMPACT_ATOMS: atom_id res chain seq x y z
N MET A 1 1.19 5.95 14.92
CA MET A 1 1.32 4.59 15.51
C MET A 1 1.51 3.66 14.35
N THR A 2 2.56 2.87 14.40
CA THR A 2 2.94 1.97 13.32
C THR A 2 2.98 0.53 13.79
N THR A 3 2.27 -0.33 13.08
CA THR A 3 2.19 -1.76 13.36
C THR A 3 2.86 -2.51 12.22
N ILE A 4 3.87 -3.33 12.55
CA ILE A 4 4.71 -4.02 11.57
C ILE A 4 4.75 -5.50 11.92
N LEU A 5 4.36 -6.34 10.97
CA LEU A 5 4.54 -7.79 11.06
C LEU A 5 6.01 -8.14 10.79
N VAL A 6 6.60 -8.99 11.63
CA VAL A 6 7.94 -9.57 11.41
C VAL A 6 7.82 -11.08 11.40
N THR A 7 8.22 -11.69 10.29
CA THR A 7 8.07 -13.12 10.02
C THR A 7 9.22 -13.65 9.14
N GLY A 8 9.18 -14.93 8.81
CA GLY A 8 10.17 -15.59 7.96
C GLY A 8 10.13 -17.10 8.08
N ASP A 9 11.06 -17.77 7.42
CA ASP A 9 11.24 -19.22 7.48
C ASP A 9 9.92 -19.96 7.18
N LEU A 10 9.30 -19.59 6.05
CA LEU A 10 8.03 -20.18 5.58
C LEU A 10 8.25 -21.59 5.03
N PHE A 11 9.26 -21.74 4.16
CA PHE A 11 9.58 -22.96 3.44
C PHE A 11 8.39 -23.60 2.69
N ILE A 12 7.53 -22.79 2.07
CA ILE A 12 6.40 -23.27 1.28
C ILE A 12 6.79 -23.26 -0.21
N PRO A 13 6.68 -24.39 -0.95
CA PRO A 13 6.14 -25.70 -0.53
C PRO A 13 7.20 -26.70 -0.05
N SER A 14 8.48 -26.30 0.02
CA SER A 14 9.60 -27.24 0.16
C SER A 14 9.59 -28.08 1.44
N ARG A 15 9.18 -27.52 2.57
CA ARG A 15 9.16 -28.18 3.89
C ARG A 15 7.83 -28.02 4.63
N ALA A 16 6.99 -27.08 4.20
CA ALA A 16 5.65 -26.86 4.70
C ALA A 16 4.67 -26.74 3.53
N ALA A 17 3.46 -27.30 3.66
CA ALA A 17 2.46 -27.23 2.61
C ALA A 17 1.69 -25.89 2.62
N SER A 18 1.41 -25.36 3.80
CA SER A 18 0.65 -24.13 4.01
C SER A 18 0.91 -23.55 5.40
N LEU A 19 0.35 -22.37 5.67
CA LEU A 19 0.20 -21.86 7.03
C LEU A 19 -0.87 -22.67 7.78
N SER A 20 -0.83 -22.64 9.11
CA SER A 20 -1.93 -23.16 9.94
C SER A 20 -3.18 -22.28 9.83
N ASP A 21 -4.35 -22.85 10.14
CA ASP A 21 -5.61 -22.11 10.15
C ASP A 21 -5.60 -20.98 11.20
N THR A 22 -4.99 -21.23 12.36
CA THR A 22 -4.90 -20.27 13.46
C THR A 22 -4.09 -19.04 13.05
N ILE A 23 -2.92 -19.24 12.45
CA ILE A 23 -2.06 -18.15 11.98
C ILE A 23 -2.73 -17.43 10.81
N SER A 24 -3.26 -18.17 9.82
CA SER A 24 -3.93 -17.58 8.66
C SER A 24 -5.13 -16.70 9.07
N SER A 25 -5.95 -17.18 10.01
CA SER A 25 -7.08 -16.43 10.57
C SER A 25 -6.63 -15.19 11.35
N LYS A 26 -5.48 -15.24 12.04
CA LYS A 26 -4.94 -14.08 12.75
C LYS A 26 -4.38 -13.02 11.80
N LEU A 27 -3.63 -13.44 10.77
CA LEU A 27 -2.99 -12.54 9.82
C LEU A 27 -4.01 -11.86 8.90
N SER A 28 -5.01 -12.60 8.41
CA SER A 28 -6.11 -12.04 7.60
C SER A 28 -6.95 -10.98 8.34
N LYS A 29 -7.03 -11.05 9.67
CA LYS A 29 -7.70 -10.06 10.52
C LYS A 29 -6.79 -8.94 10.99
N SER A 30 -5.49 -9.04 10.72
CA SER A 30 -4.52 -8.05 11.17
C SER A 30 -4.48 -6.87 10.21
N ASN A 31 -4.54 -5.66 10.75
CA ASN A 31 -4.31 -4.44 9.98
C ASN A 31 -2.89 -3.94 10.29
N VAL A 32 -1.92 -4.42 9.53
CA VAL A 32 -0.51 -4.04 9.66
C VAL A 32 -0.15 -3.06 8.55
N GLN A 33 0.64 -2.04 8.89
CA GLN A 33 1.07 -1.03 7.93
C GLN A 33 2.24 -1.51 7.05
N ALA A 34 2.97 -2.53 7.52
CA ALA A 34 4.05 -3.16 6.79
C ALA A 34 4.27 -4.59 7.26
N ALA A 35 4.84 -5.40 6.38
CA ALA A 35 5.34 -6.73 6.69
C ALA A 35 6.84 -6.82 6.40
N VAL A 36 7.56 -7.53 7.25
CA VAL A 36 9.00 -7.77 7.16
C VAL A 36 9.24 -9.28 7.17
N CYS A 37 9.92 -9.80 6.15
CA CYS A 37 10.21 -11.23 6.03
C CYS A 37 11.72 -11.50 5.98
N THR A 38 12.21 -12.40 6.83
CA THR A 38 13.63 -12.78 6.89
C THR A 38 14.04 -13.79 5.82
N GLY A 39 13.16 -14.09 4.86
CA GLY A 39 13.44 -14.97 3.72
C GLY A 39 12.97 -16.40 3.95
N ASN A 40 13.56 -17.33 3.19
CA ASN A 40 13.20 -18.75 3.18
C ASN A 40 11.72 -18.94 2.82
N PHE A 41 11.29 -18.25 1.77
CA PHE A 41 10.02 -18.38 1.10
C PHE A 41 9.92 -19.71 0.35
N THR A 42 10.95 -20.03 -0.45
CA THR A 42 11.09 -21.20 -1.33
C THR A 42 10.16 -21.24 -2.56
N SER A 43 9.24 -20.29 -2.69
CA SER A 43 8.42 -20.09 -3.90
C SER A 43 7.94 -18.65 -4.04
N GLN A 44 7.68 -18.21 -5.28
CA GLN A 44 7.07 -16.88 -5.53
C GLN A 44 5.66 -16.78 -4.96
N GLU A 45 4.91 -17.88 -4.96
CA GLU A 45 3.55 -17.97 -4.42
C GLU A 45 3.53 -17.66 -2.91
N SER A 46 4.53 -18.14 -2.17
CA SER A 46 4.65 -17.83 -0.74
C SER A 46 4.94 -16.35 -0.45
N ILE A 47 5.54 -15.62 -1.40
CA ILE A 47 5.70 -14.15 -1.29
C ILE A 47 4.34 -13.48 -1.40
N SER A 48 3.46 -13.96 -2.28
CA SER A 48 2.11 -13.43 -2.47
C SER A 48 1.28 -13.50 -1.18
N ILE A 49 1.43 -14.56 -0.37
CA ILE A 49 0.78 -14.67 0.94
C ILE A 49 1.08 -13.44 1.83
N LEU A 50 2.32 -12.95 1.81
CA LEU A 50 2.68 -11.76 2.62
C LEU A 50 2.26 -10.44 1.96
N LYS A 51 2.20 -10.38 0.63
CA LYS A 51 1.68 -9.22 -0.08
C LYS A 51 0.18 -9.03 0.16
N ASP A 52 -0.58 -10.11 0.28
CA ASP A 52 -2.00 -10.06 0.62
C ASP A 52 -2.25 -9.53 2.04
N ILE A 53 -1.26 -9.63 2.93
CA ILE A 53 -1.31 -9.07 4.29
C ILE A 53 -0.96 -7.58 4.28
N SER A 54 0.03 -7.17 3.47
CA SER A 54 0.45 -5.78 3.37
C SER A 54 1.17 -5.51 2.05
N ASP A 55 0.74 -4.48 1.33
CA ASP A 55 1.42 -3.97 0.13
C ASP A 55 2.84 -3.48 0.42
N ASN A 56 3.09 -3.09 1.67
CA ASN A 56 4.37 -2.58 2.14
C ASN A 56 5.23 -3.71 2.71
N LEU A 57 5.69 -4.59 1.81
CA LEU A 57 6.52 -5.74 2.14
C LEU A 57 8.01 -5.40 2.01
N LEU A 58 8.78 -5.67 3.07
CA LEU A 58 10.25 -5.71 3.07
C LEU A 58 10.67 -7.16 3.24
N TYR A 59 11.65 -7.59 2.45
CA TYR A 59 12.16 -8.94 2.59
C TYR A 59 13.60 -9.05 2.12
N CYS A 60 14.25 -10.13 2.51
CA CYS A 60 15.59 -10.48 2.06
C CYS A 60 15.63 -11.92 1.55
N GLN A 61 16.71 -12.26 0.85
CA GLN A 61 16.96 -13.62 0.40
C GLN A 61 17.39 -14.50 1.58
N GLY A 62 16.66 -15.60 1.79
CA GLY A 62 17.09 -16.70 2.65
C GLY A 62 17.94 -17.72 1.88
N PRO A 63 18.75 -18.55 2.57
CA PRO A 63 19.59 -19.57 1.94
C PRO A 63 18.81 -20.66 1.18
N ALA A 64 17.52 -20.85 1.46
CA ALA A 64 16.67 -21.80 0.75
C ALA A 64 15.85 -21.18 -0.40
N ASP A 65 16.02 -19.88 -0.66
CA ASP A 65 15.29 -19.20 -1.74
C ASP A 65 16.00 -19.40 -3.08
N ASP A 66 15.29 -20.05 -4.01
CA ASP A 66 15.78 -20.33 -5.37
C ASP A 66 15.72 -19.12 -6.32
N PHE A 67 15.12 -18.01 -5.87
CA PHE A 67 15.05 -16.77 -6.63
C PHE A 67 16.08 -15.75 -6.12
N SER A 68 16.63 -14.96 -7.04
CA SER A 68 17.56 -13.88 -6.69
C SER A 68 16.79 -12.70 -6.09
N SER A 69 17.12 -12.31 -4.87
CA SER A 69 16.65 -11.07 -4.24
C SER A 69 17.80 -10.40 -3.49
N LEU A 70 17.53 -9.28 -2.81
CA LEU A 70 18.56 -8.57 -2.06
C LEU A 70 18.93 -9.36 -0.78
N PRO A 71 20.22 -9.41 -0.39
CA PRO A 71 20.64 -10.07 0.86
C PRO A 71 20.13 -9.35 2.12
N TYR A 72 19.68 -8.10 1.97
CA TYR A 72 19.01 -7.32 3.00
C TYR A 72 18.09 -6.27 2.35
N ASP A 73 17.13 -5.75 3.12
CA ASP A 73 16.33 -4.57 2.77
C ASP A 73 16.21 -3.65 4.00
N SER A 74 16.00 -2.35 3.79
CA SER A 74 15.92 -1.36 4.87
C SER A 74 14.95 -0.23 4.54
N ARG A 75 14.12 0.15 5.51
CA ARG A 75 13.15 1.25 5.37
C ARG A 75 12.95 1.99 6.69
N ALA A 76 12.58 3.26 6.61
CA ALA A 76 12.20 4.07 7.75
C ALA A 76 10.68 4.10 7.90
N PHE A 77 10.17 3.88 9.12
CA PHE A 77 8.77 4.01 9.46
C PHE A 77 8.59 5.06 10.56
N GLN A 78 8.09 6.25 10.24
CA GLN A 78 8.01 7.37 11.21
C GLN A 78 9.36 7.65 11.90
N GLY A 79 10.45 7.61 11.13
CA GLY A 79 11.84 7.75 11.63
C GLY A 79 12.45 6.47 12.25
N LEU A 80 11.66 5.40 12.46
CA LEU A 80 12.17 4.10 12.89
C LEU A 80 12.76 3.34 11.69
N ASN A 81 14.08 3.44 11.50
CA ASN A 81 14.81 2.59 10.55
C ASN A 81 14.80 1.11 10.96
N ILE A 82 14.18 0.29 10.14
CA ILE A 82 14.15 -1.17 10.23
C ILE A 82 14.95 -1.75 9.08
N THR A 83 15.80 -2.72 9.39
CA THR A 83 16.57 -3.47 8.40
C THR A 83 16.28 -4.96 8.57
N VAL A 84 16.09 -5.67 7.47
CA VAL A 84 15.89 -7.12 7.45
C VAL A 84 17.03 -7.80 6.74
N THR A 85 17.52 -8.88 7.33
CA THR A 85 18.50 -9.78 6.71
C THR A 85 18.29 -11.18 7.28
N ASN A 86 18.56 -12.23 6.51
CA ASN A 86 18.38 -13.59 7.02
C ASN A 86 19.39 -13.87 8.16
N GLY A 87 20.61 -13.34 8.06
CA GLY A 87 21.69 -13.54 9.03
C GLY A 87 22.55 -14.79 8.77
N PHE A 88 22.13 -15.70 7.87
CA PHE A 88 22.88 -16.90 7.51
C PHE A 88 24.30 -16.61 6.97
N SER A 89 24.47 -15.50 6.25
CA SER A 89 25.76 -15.11 5.66
C SER A 89 26.75 -14.48 6.67
N MET A 90 26.33 -14.25 7.92
CA MET A 90 27.20 -13.70 8.96
C MET A 90 27.96 -14.83 9.69
N VAL A 91 29.24 -14.64 10.01
CA VAL A 91 30.13 -15.69 10.52
C VAL A 91 30.97 -15.19 11.70
N PRO A 92 30.79 -15.73 12.92
CA PRO A 92 29.82 -16.75 13.33
C PRO A 92 28.35 -16.33 13.17
N GLN A 93 27.49 -17.29 12.83
CA GLN A 93 26.04 -17.05 12.73
C GLN A 93 25.45 -16.71 14.10
N ASN A 94 24.43 -15.85 14.10
CA ASN A 94 23.74 -15.38 15.31
C ASN A 94 24.64 -14.71 16.36
N ASP A 95 25.86 -14.30 16.00
CA ASP A 95 26.71 -13.52 16.90
C ASP A 95 26.21 -12.07 17.00
N ILE A 96 25.86 -11.67 18.22
CA ILE A 96 25.28 -10.36 18.49
C ILE A 96 26.21 -9.20 18.11
N LYS A 97 27.54 -9.39 18.16
CA LYS A 97 28.50 -8.34 17.81
C LYS A 97 28.52 -8.08 16.31
N GLN A 98 28.52 -9.13 15.48
CA GLN A 98 28.41 -8.96 14.04
C GLN A 98 27.07 -8.38 13.61
N LEU A 99 25.97 -8.86 14.19
CA LEU A 99 24.64 -8.28 13.95
C LEU A 99 24.64 -6.79 14.31
N SER A 100 25.27 -6.42 15.43
CA SER A 100 25.41 -5.02 15.84
C SER A 100 26.27 -4.20 14.88
N TYR A 101 27.31 -4.77 14.30
CA TYR A 101 28.15 -4.10 13.31
C TYR A 101 27.35 -3.84 12.04
N PHE A 102 26.67 -4.87 11.53
CA PHE A 102 25.79 -4.76 10.37
C PHE A 102 24.72 -3.68 10.58
N ALA A 103 24.00 -3.73 11.69
CA ALA A 103 22.98 -2.73 12.02
C ALA A 103 23.53 -1.30 12.06
N LYS A 104 24.74 -1.10 12.61
CA LYS A 104 25.40 0.22 12.64
C LYS A 104 25.73 0.73 11.24
N GLN A 105 26.24 -0.13 10.35
CA GLN A 105 26.54 0.26 8.96
C GLN A 105 25.28 0.73 8.22
N HIS A 106 24.13 0.12 8.54
CA HIS A 106 22.84 0.46 7.94
C HIS A 106 22.03 1.50 8.73
N ARG A 107 22.59 2.11 9.79
CA ARG A 107 21.89 3.08 10.67
C ARG A 107 20.53 2.56 11.15
N CYS A 108 20.50 1.29 11.48
CA CYS A 108 19.31 0.53 11.84
C CYS A 108 19.01 0.68 13.34
N HIS A 109 17.74 0.93 13.67
CA HIS A 109 17.26 0.90 15.06
C HIS A 109 16.74 -0.49 15.44
N VAL A 110 16.06 -1.16 14.50
CA VAL A 110 15.51 -2.51 14.68
C VAL A 110 15.97 -3.43 13.56
N LEU A 111 16.81 -4.41 13.90
CA LEU A 111 17.30 -5.42 12.97
C LEU A 111 16.41 -6.67 13.06
N CYS A 112 15.78 -7.07 11.96
CA CYS A 112 14.99 -8.29 11.86
C CYS A 112 15.84 -9.42 11.25
N THR A 113 15.92 -10.57 11.92
CA THR A 113 16.73 -11.73 11.49
C THR A 113 16.03 -13.06 11.65
N SER A 114 16.45 -14.09 10.90
CA SER A 114 16.00 -15.47 11.13
C SER A 114 16.56 -16.01 12.45
N GLY A 115 15.92 -17.04 12.99
CA GLY A 115 16.31 -17.70 14.23
C GLY A 115 15.12 -17.97 15.15
N GLN A 116 15.41 -18.40 16.38
CA GLN A 116 14.36 -18.64 17.38
C GLN A 116 13.60 -17.36 17.69
N LEU A 117 12.26 -17.40 17.54
CA LEU A 117 11.38 -16.26 17.79
C LEU A 117 11.71 -15.62 19.14
N GLY A 118 12.02 -14.33 19.14
CA GLY A 118 12.52 -13.65 20.32
C GLY A 118 12.98 -12.23 20.04
N VAL A 119 13.33 -11.52 21.11
CA VAL A 119 13.89 -10.17 21.04
C VAL A 119 15.16 -10.12 21.86
N GLU A 120 16.21 -9.56 21.27
CA GLU A 120 17.49 -9.31 21.93
C GLU A 120 17.81 -7.82 21.86
N ARG A 121 18.56 -7.34 22.87
CA ARG A 121 18.99 -5.94 22.94
C ARG A 121 20.50 -5.86 23.09
N PHE A 122 21.12 -5.01 22.27
CA PHE A 122 22.54 -4.74 22.34
C PHE A 122 22.78 -3.22 22.34
N GLY A 123 22.91 -2.64 23.54
CA GLY A 123 22.91 -1.20 23.71
C GLY A 123 21.57 -0.58 23.28
N ASP A 124 21.62 0.29 22.27
CA ASP A 124 20.43 0.94 21.71
C ASP A 124 19.82 0.17 20.52
N LEU A 125 20.48 -0.88 20.02
CA LEU A 125 19.96 -1.74 18.96
C LEU A 125 18.96 -2.76 19.53
N VAL A 126 17.83 -2.88 18.83
CA VAL A 126 16.85 -3.96 19.06
C VAL A 126 16.99 -4.98 17.92
N ILE A 127 17.12 -6.24 18.27
CA ILE A 127 17.17 -7.35 17.31
C ILE A 127 15.90 -8.18 17.51
N VAL A 128 15.09 -8.30 16.47
CA VAL A 128 13.88 -9.13 16.49
C VAL A 128 14.15 -10.37 15.65
N LYS A 129 14.09 -11.54 16.27
CA LYS A 129 14.18 -12.82 15.57
C LYS A 129 12.79 -13.24 15.14
N SER A 130 12.61 -13.55 13.86
CA SER A 130 11.29 -13.76 13.24
C SER A 130 10.60 -15.05 13.68
N GLY A 131 11.34 -16.06 14.14
CA GLY A 131 10.79 -17.41 14.21
C GLY A 131 10.56 -18.01 12.82
N SER A 132 9.76 -19.08 12.79
CA SER A 132 9.26 -19.71 11.58
C SER A 132 7.75 -19.59 11.54
N LEU A 133 7.22 -19.02 10.46
CA LEU A 133 5.80 -18.81 10.29
C LEU A 133 5.01 -20.13 10.20
N THR A 134 5.64 -21.17 9.65
CA THR A 134 5.07 -22.50 9.46
C THR A 134 5.48 -23.50 10.54
N GLY A 135 6.40 -23.14 11.43
CA GLY A 135 6.93 -24.03 12.47
C GLY A 135 7.92 -25.07 11.95
N VAL A 136 8.61 -24.75 10.87
CA VAL A 136 9.71 -25.60 10.40
C VAL A 136 10.89 -25.44 11.38
N ASP A 137 11.31 -26.56 11.97
CA ASP A 137 12.38 -26.69 12.99
C ASP A 137 12.13 -25.98 14.34
N GLN A 138 10.95 -25.38 14.55
CA GLN A 138 10.59 -24.69 15.79
C GLN A 138 9.06 -24.55 15.91
N VAL A 139 8.56 -24.05 17.05
CA VAL A 139 7.13 -23.76 17.20
C VAL A 139 6.70 -22.68 16.19
N PRO A 140 5.58 -22.84 15.45
CA PRO A 140 5.09 -21.81 14.55
C PRO A 140 4.87 -20.49 15.29
N GLY A 141 5.31 -19.40 14.69
CA GLY A 141 5.19 -18.09 15.32
C GLY A 141 5.74 -16.95 14.50
N PHE A 142 5.42 -15.75 14.95
CA PHE A 142 5.82 -14.49 14.34
C PHE A 142 5.83 -13.37 15.39
N ALA A 143 6.44 -12.24 15.05
CA ALA A 143 6.44 -11.06 15.91
C ALA A 143 5.61 -9.92 15.29
N VAL A 144 5.02 -9.09 16.14
CA VAL A 144 4.38 -7.84 15.74
C VAL A 144 5.03 -6.71 16.52
N ILE A 145 5.62 -5.78 15.79
CA ILE A 145 6.19 -4.55 16.35
C ILE A 145 5.10 -3.49 16.38
N LEU A 146 4.92 -2.87 17.54
CA LEU A 146 4.11 -1.68 17.71
C LEU A 146 5.03 -0.50 18.06
N PHE A 147 5.07 0.49 17.18
CA PHE A 147 5.85 1.71 17.34
C PHE A 147 4.94 2.92 17.52
N LYS A 148 5.08 3.64 18.64
CA LYS A 148 4.26 4.81 18.94
C LYS A 148 5.05 5.76 19.83
N ASN A 149 5.05 7.06 19.49
CA ASN A 149 5.70 8.11 20.29
C ASN A 149 7.14 7.75 20.66
N LYS A 150 7.92 7.33 19.66
CA LYS A 150 9.32 6.86 19.80
C LYS A 150 9.52 5.65 20.71
N SER A 151 8.44 5.01 21.14
CA SER A 151 8.47 3.82 22.00
C SER A 151 8.10 2.57 21.22
N LEU A 152 8.79 1.48 21.51
CA LEU A 152 8.65 0.20 20.84
C LEU A 152 8.10 -0.85 21.83
N THR A 153 7.09 -1.59 21.40
CA THR A 153 6.60 -2.82 22.03
C THR A 153 6.62 -3.93 20.99
N VAL A 154 7.05 -5.12 21.37
CA VAL A 154 7.06 -6.30 20.49
C VAL A 154 6.15 -7.36 21.08
N TYR A 155 5.20 -7.86 20.30
CA TYR A 155 4.36 -8.99 20.66
C TYR A 155 4.87 -10.23 19.94
N LEU A 156 5.21 -11.28 20.68
CA LEU A 156 5.61 -12.57 20.12
C LEU A 156 4.40 -13.49 20.15
N TYR A 157 4.00 -13.98 18.98
CA TYR A 157 2.92 -14.94 18.81
C TYR A 157 3.50 -16.34 18.61
N ARG A 158 3.07 -17.30 19.41
CA ARG A 158 3.43 -18.72 19.26
C ARG A 158 2.17 -19.56 19.17
N GLU A 159 2.13 -20.47 18.22
CA GLU A 159 1.03 -21.42 18.10
C GLU A 159 1.34 -22.69 18.89
N ILE A 160 0.57 -22.94 19.95
CA ILE A 160 0.69 -24.12 20.81
C ILE A 160 -0.70 -24.73 20.94
N ASN A 161 -0.85 -26.00 20.55
CA ASN A 161 -2.13 -26.73 20.56
C ASN A 161 -3.26 -25.95 19.84
N ASP A 162 -3.00 -25.50 18.61
CA ASP A 162 -3.95 -24.75 17.75
C ASP A 162 -4.46 -23.44 18.37
N LYS A 163 -3.67 -22.85 19.29
CA LYS A 163 -3.98 -21.57 19.93
C LYS A 163 -2.76 -20.67 19.89
N LEU A 164 -3.00 -19.37 19.69
CA LEU A 164 -1.96 -18.37 19.73
C LEU A 164 -1.76 -17.87 21.16
N GLU A 165 -0.62 -18.24 21.74
CA GLU A 165 -0.08 -17.62 22.94
C GLU A 165 0.68 -16.34 22.56
N ILE A 166 0.57 -15.31 23.41
CA ILE A 166 1.11 -13.99 23.16
C ILE A 166 2.00 -13.57 24.33
N GLU A 167 3.23 -13.19 24.03
CA GLU A 167 4.15 -12.57 24.97
C GLU A 167 4.37 -11.11 24.59
N GLU A 168 4.13 -10.18 25.53
CA GLU A 168 4.39 -8.75 25.32
C GLU A 168 5.74 -8.35 25.89
N ILE A 169 6.60 -7.80 25.03
CA ILE A 169 7.93 -7.30 25.39
C ILE A 169 7.97 -5.78 25.20
N LYS A 170 8.00 -5.05 26.31
CA LYS A 170 8.12 -3.58 26.31
C LYS A 170 9.59 -3.18 26.20
N ILE A 171 9.98 -2.65 25.06
CA ILE A 171 11.34 -2.15 24.82
C ILE A 171 11.49 -0.69 25.26
N GLY A 172 10.41 0.09 25.12
CA GLY A 172 10.36 1.50 25.51
C GLY A 172 11.00 2.42 24.48
N TYR A 173 11.51 3.56 24.95
CA TYR A 173 12.02 4.63 24.09
C TYR A 173 13.25 4.21 23.27
N ILE A 174 13.21 4.51 21.98
CA ILE A 174 14.31 4.31 21.03
C ILE A 174 15.00 5.66 20.78
N LYS A 175 16.30 5.72 21.07
CA LYS A 175 17.11 6.92 20.83
C LYS A 175 17.37 7.13 19.35
N GLY A 176 17.56 8.40 18.96
CA GLY A 176 17.96 8.77 17.60
C GLY A 176 16.81 8.91 16.60
N ILE A 177 15.56 8.66 17.03
CA ILE A 177 14.39 8.87 16.17
C ILE A 177 14.03 10.36 16.11
N VAL A 178 14.15 10.92 14.91
CA VAL A 178 13.64 12.23 14.54
C VAL A 178 12.17 12.05 14.14
N GLU A 179 11.26 12.75 14.81
CA GLU A 179 9.86 12.80 14.38
C GLU A 179 9.80 13.69 13.15
N ILE A 180 9.31 13.13 12.05
CA ILE A 180 8.89 13.92 10.90
C ILE A 180 7.48 14.36 11.24
N GLN A 181 7.28 15.65 11.49
CA GLN A 181 5.94 16.22 11.50
C GLN A 181 5.48 16.22 10.05
N GLU A 182 4.50 15.39 9.71
CA GLU A 182 3.74 15.59 8.47
C GLU A 182 2.91 16.86 8.69
N GLU A 183 3.43 17.99 8.23
CA GLU A 183 2.62 19.19 7.99
C GLU A 183 1.65 18.82 6.87
N PHE A 184 0.45 18.37 7.23
CA PHE A 184 -0.69 18.46 6.34
C PHE A 184 -1.09 19.94 6.31
N GLU A 185 -0.49 20.70 5.38
CA GLU A 185 -1.15 21.88 4.87
C GLU A 185 -2.38 21.36 4.10
N GLU A 186 -3.52 21.29 4.79
CA GLU A 186 -4.81 21.30 4.10
C GLU A 186 -4.91 22.67 3.42
N ASP A 187 -4.47 22.75 2.16
CA ASP A 187 -4.70 23.90 1.28
C ASP A 187 -6.22 24.05 1.04
N GLU A 188 -6.96 24.52 2.05
CA GLU A 188 -8.38 24.92 1.90
C GLU A 188 -8.53 26.04 0.86
N ASP A 189 -7.47 26.78 0.56
CA ASP A 189 -7.47 27.90 -0.39
C ASP A 189 -7.51 27.45 -1.87
N GLN A 190 -7.13 26.21 -2.22
CA GLN A 190 -7.19 25.75 -3.62
C GLN A 190 -8.59 25.30 -4.06
N LEU A 191 -9.43 24.84 -3.12
CA LEU A 191 -10.81 24.44 -3.42
C LEU A 191 -11.74 25.63 -3.68
N GLU A 192 -11.49 26.79 -3.07
CA GLU A 192 -12.27 28.00 -3.33
C GLU A 192 -11.89 28.67 -4.66
N GLN A 193 -10.63 28.55 -5.09
CA GLN A 193 -10.14 29.18 -6.33
C GLN A 193 -10.70 28.46 -7.56
N ASP A 194 -10.69 27.13 -7.58
CA ASP A 194 -11.20 26.32 -8.70
C ASP A 194 -12.73 26.45 -8.85
N GLN A 195 -13.47 26.61 -7.75
CA GLN A 195 -14.92 26.84 -7.79
C GLN A 195 -15.26 28.24 -8.32
N LYS A 196 -14.47 29.27 -7.99
CA LYS A 196 -14.66 30.62 -8.51
C LYS A 196 -14.32 30.70 -10.00
N ASP A 197 -13.24 30.05 -10.44
CA ASP A 197 -12.83 30.07 -11.85
C ASP A 197 -13.82 29.32 -12.76
N SER A 198 -14.42 28.22 -12.29
CA SER A 198 -15.47 27.52 -13.04
C SER A 198 -16.76 28.35 -13.16
N GLN A 199 -17.10 29.14 -12.14
CA GLN A 199 -18.30 29.99 -12.14
C GLN A 199 -18.13 31.22 -13.04
N TYR A 200 -16.92 31.81 -13.08
CA TYR A 200 -16.58 32.89 -14.02
C TYR A 200 -16.51 32.40 -15.47
N ALA A 201 -16.07 31.16 -15.72
CA ALA A 201 -16.04 30.57 -17.06
C ALA A 201 -17.46 30.35 -17.63
N GLU A 202 -18.41 29.85 -16.82
CA GLU A 202 -19.82 29.71 -17.23
C GLU A 202 -20.48 31.06 -17.51
N GLN A 203 -20.26 32.08 -16.66
CA GLN A 203 -20.79 33.43 -16.89
C GLN A 203 -20.24 34.07 -18.16
N THR A 204 -18.96 33.83 -18.48
CA THR A 204 -18.32 34.36 -19.69
C THR A 204 -18.85 33.66 -20.95
N GLN A 205 -19.16 32.36 -20.89
CA GLN A 205 -19.78 31.65 -22.01
C GLN A 205 -21.21 32.13 -22.28
N ILE A 206 -22.03 32.38 -21.25
CA ILE A 206 -23.40 32.90 -21.43
C ILE A 206 -23.40 34.28 -22.10
N LEU A 207 -22.50 35.19 -21.70
CA LEU A 207 -22.37 36.52 -22.30
C LEU A 207 -21.83 36.48 -23.76
N GLN A 208 -21.01 35.49 -24.11
CA GLN A 208 -20.53 35.31 -25.48
C GLN A 208 -21.60 34.73 -26.42
N VAL A 209 -22.54 33.92 -25.91
CA VAL A 209 -23.65 33.41 -26.72
C VAL A 209 -24.65 34.52 -27.05
N ASP A 210 -24.95 35.43 -26.10
CA ASP A 210 -25.87 36.55 -26.33
C ASP A 210 -25.33 37.60 -27.32
N SER A 211 -24.01 37.80 -27.36
CA SER A 211 -23.39 38.77 -28.28
C SER A 211 -23.25 38.25 -29.72
N GLN A 212 -23.36 36.94 -29.96
CA GLN A 212 -23.31 36.36 -31.31
C GLN A 212 -24.68 36.32 -32.02
N GLN A 213 -25.79 36.63 -31.35
CA GLN A 213 -27.11 36.73 -31.99
C GLN A 213 -27.49 38.13 -32.50
N ILE A 214 -26.61 39.14 -32.43
CA ILE A 214 -26.90 40.49 -32.93
C ILE A 214 -25.87 40.92 -33.99
N SER A 215 -25.87 40.26 -35.15
CA SER A 215 -25.32 40.86 -36.38
C SER A 215 -25.87 40.19 -37.64
N LEU A 216 -27.18 40.34 -37.89
CA LEU A 216 -27.73 40.10 -39.22
C LEU A 216 -28.12 41.45 -39.83
N THR A 217 -27.52 41.77 -40.98
CA THR A 217 -27.84 42.98 -41.75
C THR A 217 -29.23 42.87 -42.40
N PRO A 218 -29.98 43.97 -42.58
CA PRO A 218 -31.36 43.96 -43.09
C PRO A 218 -31.57 43.32 -44.48
N MET A 219 -30.50 43.02 -45.24
CA MET A 219 -30.61 42.38 -46.55
C MET A 219 -30.63 40.84 -46.52
N GLN A 220 -30.26 40.19 -45.41
CA GLN A 220 -30.25 38.71 -45.32
C GLN A 220 -31.57 38.13 -44.79
N GLN A 221 -32.49 38.96 -44.28
CA GLN A 221 -33.81 38.50 -43.83
C GLN A 221 -34.83 38.34 -44.99
N ILE A 222 -34.57 38.90 -46.17
CA ILE A 222 -35.51 38.87 -47.31
C ILE A 222 -35.31 37.64 -48.20
N SER A 223 -34.13 37.02 -48.21
CA SER A 223 -33.88 35.77 -48.96
C SER A 223 -34.43 34.54 -48.23
N GLY A 224 -34.35 34.49 -46.88
CA GLY A 224 -34.87 33.37 -46.10
C GLY A 224 -36.40 33.24 -46.07
N ILE A 225 -37.14 34.35 -46.25
CA ILE A 225 -38.62 34.32 -46.27
C ILE A 225 -39.16 33.71 -47.58
N ASN A 226 -38.43 33.84 -48.70
CA ASN A 226 -38.86 33.29 -49.99
C ASN A 226 -38.59 31.77 -50.09
N GLU A 227 -37.53 31.27 -49.45
CA GLU A 227 -37.22 29.83 -49.40
C GLU A 227 -38.19 29.06 -48.50
N LEU A 228 -38.60 29.66 -47.37
CA LEU A 228 -39.65 29.09 -46.50
C LEU A 228 -41.03 29.06 -47.18
N ARG A 229 -41.36 30.01 -48.05
CA ARG A 229 -42.62 30.00 -48.83
C ARG A 229 -42.65 28.90 -49.89
N GLN A 230 -41.54 28.66 -50.61
CA GLN A 230 -41.48 27.58 -51.61
C GLN A 230 -41.56 26.18 -50.98
N GLN A 231 -40.94 25.96 -49.83
CA GLN A 231 -41.02 24.68 -49.12
C GLN A 231 -42.42 24.42 -48.52
N THR A 232 -43.13 25.47 -48.09
CA THR A 232 -44.50 25.33 -47.57
C THR A 232 -45.50 25.07 -48.70
N GLU A 233 -45.30 25.66 -49.88
CA GLU A 233 -46.15 25.42 -51.08
C GLU A 233 -45.90 24.02 -51.69
N GLN A 234 -44.67 23.49 -51.63
CA GLN A 234 -44.36 22.11 -52.06
C GLN A 234 -44.96 21.06 -51.10
N ASN A 235 -44.88 21.27 -49.79
CA ASN A 235 -45.43 20.33 -48.80
C ASN A 235 -46.97 20.26 -48.79
N ILE A 236 -47.68 21.33 -49.19
CA ILE A 236 -49.16 21.33 -49.32
C ILE A 236 -49.62 20.65 -50.62
N ALA A 237 -48.81 20.69 -51.68
CA ALA A 237 -49.09 20.00 -52.94
C ALA A 237 -48.87 18.48 -52.84
N GLU A 238 -47.89 18.02 -52.07
CA GLU A 238 -47.61 16.58 -51.88
C GLU A 238 -48.59 15.90 -50.90
N SER A 239 -49.18 16.64 -49.95
CA SER A 239 -50.17 16.09 -49.00
C SER A 239 -51.61 15.98 -49.56
N SER A 240 -51.86 16.43 -50.80
CA SER A 240 -53.19 16.40 -51.44
C SER A 240 -53.31 15.41 -52.61
N SER A 241 -52.28 14.58 -52.85
CA SER A 241 -52.25 13.56 -53.89
C SER A 241 -52.21 12.10 -53.42
N GLU A 242 -52.24 11.82 -52.11
CA GLU A 242 -52.27 10.44 -51.56
C GLU A 242 -53.59 10.04 -50.87
N GLU A 243 -54.68 10.78 -51.10
CA GLU A 243 -56.04 10.26 -50.91
C GLU A 243 -56.68 9.99 -52.28
N LYS A 244 -56.53 8.78 -52.84
CA LYS A 244 -57.53 8.15 -53.73
C LYS A 244 -57.37 6.63 -53.88
N PHE A 245 -58.40 5.93 -53.39
CA PHE A 245 -59.08 4.74 -53.94
C PHE A 245 -58.29 3.43 -54.03
N ASP A 246 -58.63 2.41 -53.22
CA ASP A 246 -59.81 1.52 -53.27
C ASP A 246 -59.62 0.37 -54.26
N ASP A 247 -59.54 -0.86 -53.73
CA ASP A 247 -60.56 -1.93 -53.82
C ASP A 247 -59.97 -3.29 -53.43
#